data_AF-A0A2P6W698-F1
#
_entry.id   AF-A0A2P6W698-F1
#
_cell.length_a   1.000
_cell.length_b   1.000
_cell.length_c   1.000
_cell.angle_alpha   90.00
_cell.angle_beta   90.00
_cell.angle_gamma   90.00
#
_symmetry.space_group_name_H-M   'P 1'
#
loop_
_entity.id
_entity.type
_entity.pdbx_description
1 polymer ?
#
loop_
_entity_poly.entity_id
_entity_poly.type
_entity_poly.pdbx_seq_one_letter_code
_entity_poly.pdbx_strand_id
1 'polypeptide(L)'
;MKQWWKEGADFFYKHLIDADVAINYYQWQMHSGLVGVHKHRIYNPTKQVKDNDPRGEFIKKYVPELRPLSPEQIVKPWEMTEQEQRKTGVKIGKNYPEPIVDHEAETKKARKFFKAKKGSAHAAFKDDELWKKASLSPRHDRQKILEKASEQKSLNDY
;
A
#
# COMPACT_ATOMS: atom_id res chain seq x y z
N MET A 1 2.08 -10.52 5.06
CA MET A 1 0.73 -11.01 5.43
C MET A 1 -0.29 -10.23 4.62
N LYS A 2 -1.18 -10.89 3.86
CA LYS A 2 -2.21 -10.21 3.05
C LYS A 2 -3.54 -10.25 3.80
N GLN A 3 -4.09 -9.07 4.10
CA GLN A 3 -5.38 -8.93 4.78
C GLN A 3 -6.49 -8.56 3.80
N TRP A 4 -7.74 -8.85 4.17
CA TRP A 4 -8.90 -8.44 3.39
C TRP A 4 -9.21 -6.96 3.62
N TRP A 5 -9.54 -6.22 2.54
CA TRP A 5 -9.72 -4.77 2.60
C TRP A 5 -10.85 -4.32 3.54
N LYS A 6 -11.87 -5.17 3.71
CA LYS A 6 -13.05 -4.85 4.51
C LYS A 6 -12.71 -4.62 5.98
N GLU A 7 -11.69 -5.28 6.51
CA GLU A 7 -11.29 -5.07 7.92
C GLU A 7 -10.79 -3.64 8.16
N GLY A 8 -9.98 -3.12 7.24
CA GLY A 8 -9.56 -1.72 7.28
C GLY A 8 -10.73 -0.75 7.06
N ALA A 9 -11.63 -1.07 6.14
CA ALA A 9 -12.82 -0.25 5.87
C ALA A 9 -13.75 -0.15 7.09
N ASP A 10 -14.02 -1.27 7.76
CA ASP A 10 -14.85 -1.32 8.96
C ASP A 10 -14.19 -0.58 10.13
N PHE A 11 -12.86 -0.65 10.24
CA PHE A 11 -12.12 0.14 11.22
C PHE A 11 -12.26 1.64 10.95
N PHE A 12 -12.00 2.08 9.71
CA PHE A 12 -12.11 3.49 9.33
C PHE A 12 -13.52 4.03 9.53
N TYR A 13 -14.53 3.27 9.12
CA TYR A 13 -15.93 3.66 9.25
C TYR A 13 -16.33 3.95 10.70
N LYS A 14 -15.74 3.25 11.67
CA LYS A 14 -16.02 3.45 13.11
C LYS A 14 -15.26 4.63 13.74
N HIS A 15 -14.16 5.07 13.14
CA HIS A 15 -13.22 6.01 13.79
C HIS A 15 -13.06 7.34 13.05
N LEU A 16 -13.36 7.40 11.75
CA LEU A 16 -13.30 8.64 11.00
C LEU A 16 -14.53 9.51 11.25
N ILE A 17 -14.29 10.81 11.46
CA ILE A 17 -15.34 11.80 11.70
C ILE A 17 -16.18 12.04 10.43
N ASP A 18 -15.57 11.89 9.26
CA ASP A 18 -16.15 12.09 7.94
C ASP A 18 -16.56 10.76 7.26
N ALA A 19 -16.75 9.69 8.05
CA ALA A 19 -17.05 8.35 7.56
C ALA A 19 -18.42 8.27 6.84
N ASP A 20 -18.40 8.49 5.52
CA ASP A 20 -19.51 8.13 4.65
C ASP A 20 -19.39 6.67 4.16
N VAL A 21 -20.50 5.92 4.19
CA VAL A 21 -20.53 4.50 3.81
C VAL A 21 -20.10 4.30 2.36
N ALA A 22 -20.63 5.09 1.43
CA ALA A 22 -20.35 4.88 0.01
C ALA A 22 -18.89 5.24 -0.29
N ILE A 23 -18.42 6.38 0.23
CA ILE A 23 -17.06 6.87 -0.01
C ILE A 23 -16.02 5.95 0.64
N ASN A 24 -16.17 5.62 1.93
CA ASN A 24 -15.19 4.84 2.67
C ASN A 24 -14.97 3.46 2.03
N TYR A 25 -16.05 2.69 1.84
CA TYR A 25 -15.93 1.32 1.33
C TYR A 25 -15.43 1.29 -0.12
N TYR A 26 -15.87 2.22 -0.98
CA TYR A 26 -15.38 2.32 -2.35
C TYR A 26 -13.89 2.67 -2.41
N GLN A 27 -13.42 3.63 -1.59
CA GLN A 27 -12.01 4.00 -1.53
C GLN A 27 -11.13 2.82 -1.09
N TRP A 28 -11.57 2.02 -0.12
CA TRP A 28 -10.85 0.81 0.30
C TRP A 28 -10.78 -0.27 -0.78
N GLN A 29 -11.88 -0.47 -1.54
CA GLN A 29 -11.88 -1.39 -2.68
C GLN A 29 -10.90 -0.92 -3.78
N MET A 30 -10.85 0.39 -4.05
CA MET A 30 -9.89 0.95 -5.02
C MET A 30 -8.44 0.78 -4.57
N HIS A 31 -8.12 1.14 -3.33
CA HIS A 31 -6.73 1.08 -2.83
C HIS A 31 -6.22 -0.34 -2.61
N SER A 32 -7.12 -1.30 -2.34
CA SER A 32 -6.77 -2.72 -2.29
C SER A 32 -6.58 -3.37 -3.67
N GLY A 33 -6.89 -2.64 -4.74
CA GLY A 33 -6.79 -3.12 -6.11
C GLY A 33 -7.90 -4.09 -6.51
N LEU A 34 -9.02 -4.11 -5.79
CA LEU A 34 -10.19 -4.92 -6.15
C LEU A 34 -10.98 -4.30 -7.29
N VAL A 35 -11.09 -2.96 -7.28
CA VAL A 35 -11.80 -2.18 -8.29
C VAL A 35 -10.95 -0.99 -8.72
N GLY A 36 -11.35 -0.32 -9.81
CA GLY A 36 -10.67 0.86 -10.34
C GLY A 36 -9.66 0.54 -11.45
N VAL A 37 -9.16 1.60 -12.09
CA VAL A 37 -8.29 1.55 -13.28
C VAL A 37 -6.84 1.97 -12.98
N HIS A 38 -6.55 2.35 -11.74
CA HIS A 38 -5.25 2.88 -11.36
C HIS A 38 -4.25 1.76 -11.12
N LYS A 39 -2.98 2.03 -11.44
CA LYS A 39 -1.87 1.13 -11.10
C LYS A 39 -1.83 0.93 -9.58
N HIS A 40 -1.64 -0.31 -9.13
CA HIS A 40 -1.45 -0.61 -7.71
C HIS A 40 -0.26 0.17 -7.16
N ARG A 41 -0.52 1.00 -6.14
CA ARG A 41 0.50 1.78 -5.44
C ARG A 41 0.88 1.03 -4.17
N ILE A 42 2.17 0.74 -4.01
CA ILE A 42 2.73 0.18 -2.78
C ILE A 42 3.53 1.29 -2.12
N TYR A 43 3.02 1.82 -1.01
CA TYR A 43 3.69 2.87 -0.26
C TYR A 43 4.84 2.29 0.57
N ASN A 44 5.95 3.01 0.64
CA ASN A 44 7.07 2.70 1.52
C ASN A 44 6.96 3.59 2.77
N PRO A 45 6.63 3.05 3.96
CA PRO A 45 6.46 3.83 5.17
C PRO A 45 7.69 4.67 5.52
N THR A 46 8.88 4.08 5.44
CA THR A 46 10.17 4.74 5.71
C THR A 46 10.41 5.91 4.77
N LYS A 47 10.08 5.77 3.48
CA LYS A 47 10.13 6.89 2.53
C LYS A 47 9.11 7.98 2.89
N GLN A 48 7.89 7.62 3.26
CA GLN A 48 6.86 8.59 3.65
C GLN A 48 7.28 9.42 4.87
N VAL A 49 7.97 8.81 5.84
CA VAL A 49 8.54 9.54 6.98
C VAL A 49 9.58 10.55 6.50
N LYS A 50 10.56 10.13 5.69
CA LYS A 50 11.61 11.03 5.18
C LYS A 50 11.04 12.20 4.38
N ASP A 51 10.05 11.94 3.53
CA ASP A 51 9.50 12.92 2.60
C ASP A 51 8.54 13.91 3.30
N ASN A 52 7.76 13.46 4.28
CA ASN A 52 6.67 14.27 4.87
C ASN A 52 6.89 14.66 6.35
N ASP A 53 7.76 13.95 7.07
CA ASP A 53 8.07 14.23 8.48
C ASP A 53 9.59 14.20 8.73
N PRO A 54 10.38 15.04 8.04
CA PRO A 54 11.85 14.99 8.07
C PRO A 54 12.45 15.26 9.46
N ARG A 55 11.68 15.86 10.38
CA ARG A 55 12.09 16.11 11.77
C ARG A 55 11.48 15.11 12.76
N GLY A 56 10.60 14.22 12.30
CA GLY A 56 9.87 13.29 13.15
C GLY A 56 8.84 13.97 14.07
N GLU A 57 8.45 15.22 13.81
CA GLU A 57 7.57 15.99 14.69
C GLU A 57 6.18 15.34 14.81
N PHE A 58 5.64 14.85 13.68
CA PHE A 58 4.36 14.16 13.67
C PHE A 58 4.44 12.85 14.43
N ILE A 59 5.47 12.03 14.16
CA ILE A 59 5.65 10.74 14.85
C ILE A 59 5.85 10.95 16.35
N LYS A 60 6.70 11.89 16.77
CA LYS A 60 6.95 12.18 18.19
C LYS A 60 5.70 12.68 18.93
N LYS A 61 4.79 13.33 18.22
CA LYS A 61 3.51 13.78 18.77
C LYS A 61 2.59 12.60 19.09
N TYR A 62 2.43 11.66 18.16
CA TYR A 62 1.44 10.57 18.26
C TYR A 62 2.00 9.24 18.77
N VAL A 63 3.32 9.06 18.75
CA VAL A 63 4.03 7.86 19.25
C VAL A 63 5.04 8.33 20.32
N PRO A 64 4.56 8.64 21.53
CA PRO A 64 5.34 9.34 22.56
C PRO A 64 6.60 8.58 23.00
N GLU A 65 6.60 7.25 22.94
CA GLU A 65 7.74 6.41 23.25
C GLU A 65 8.94 6.64 22.30
N LEU A 66 8.72 7.20 21.11
CA LEU A 66 9.78 7.53 20.15
C LEU A 66 10.32 8.97 20.27
N ARG A 67 9.79 9.79 21.19
CA ARG A 67 10.26 11.17 21.43
C ARG A 67 11.77 11.32 21.63
N PRO A 68 12.46 10.40 22.35
CA PRO A 68 13.90 10.51 22.58
C PRO A 68 14.76 10.31 21.33
N LEU A 69 14.19 9.79 20.24
CA LEU A 69 14.95 9.44 19.04
C LEU A 69 15.30 10.67 18.19
N SER A 70 16.45 10.62 17.53
CA SER A 70 16.80 11.60 16.49
C SER A 70 15.91 11.41 15.25
N PRO A 71 15.79 12.41 14.36
CA PRO A 71 15.06 12.25 13.10
C PRO A 71 15.55 11.07 12.26
N GLU A 72 16.86 10.81 12.25
CA GLU A 72 17.46 9.69 11.51
C GLU A 72 17.03 8.34 12.09
N GLN A 73 16.99 8.23 13.43
CA GLN A 73 16.60 7.01 14.13
C GLN A 73 15.10 6.71 14.00
N ILE A 74 14.24 7.75 13.95
CA ILE A 74 12.78 7.59 13.81
C ILE A 74 12.36 6.89 12.53
N VAL A 75 13.16 7.06 11.48
CA VAL A 75 12.85 6.50 10.16
C VAL A 75 12.89 4.97 10.17
N LYS A 76 13.76 4.38 11.00
CA LYS A 76 13.92 2.94 11.19
C LYS A 76 14.39 2.62 12.62
N PRO A 77 13.53 2.73 13.64
CA PRO A 77 13.94 2.54 15.04
C PRO A 77 14.45 1.13 15.33
N TRP A 78 14.01 0.13 14.57
CA TRP A 78 14.46 -1.26 14.69
C TRP A 78 15.91 -1.50 14.23
N GLU A 79 16.53 -0.56 13.51
CA GLU A 79 17.94 -0.66 13.13
C GLU A 79 18.89 -0.08 14.20
N MET A 80 18.35 0.46 15.32
CA MET A 80 19.17 0.97 16.42
C MET A 80 19.99 -0.14 17.09
N THR A 81 21.28 0.13 17.26
CA THR A 81 22.18 -0.71 18.05
C THR A 81 21.75 -0.80 19.51
N GLU A 82 22.21 -1.82 20.24
CA GLU A 82 21.96 -1.91 21.68
C GLU A 82 22.42 -0.66 22.45
N GLN A 83 23.54 -0.07 22.03
CA GLN A 83 24.07 1.12 22.67
C GLN A 83 23.14 2.33 22.48
N GLU A 84 22.60 2.51 21.27
CA GLU A 84 21.62 3.56 20.99
C GLU A 84 20.33 3.35 21.77
N GLN A 85 19.81 2.12 21.81
CA GLN A 85 18.61 1.78 22.58
C GLN A 85 18.81 2.04 24.09
N ARG A 86 20.00 1.76 24.62
CA ARG A 86 20.35 2.10 26.02
C ARG A 86 20.41 3.62 26.24
N LYS A 87 20.98 4.38 25.29
CA LYS A 87 21.11 5.83 25.37
C LYS A 87 19.77 6.55 25.30
N THR A 88 18.87 6.11 24.44
CA THR A 88 17.54 6.73 24.24
C THR A 88 16.50 6.20 25.21
N GLY A 89 16.74 5.04 25.81
CA GLY A 89 15.77 4.33 26.64
C GLY A 89 14.68 3.59 25.85
N VAL A 90 14.72 3.66 24.50
CA VAL A 90 13.75 3.02 23.61
C VAL A 90 14.26 1.63 23.25
N LYS A 91 13.67 0.59 23.86
CA LYS A 91 14.02 -0.81 23.56
C LYS A 91 13.06 -1.42 22.55
N ILE A 92 13.59 -1.87 21.43
CA ILE A 92 12.82 -2.55 20.39
C ILE A 92 12.40 -3.94 20.91
N GLY A 93 11.17 -4.36 20.57
CA GLY A 93 10.50 -5.54 21.11
C GLY A 93 9.98 -5.40 22.54
N LYS A 94 10.19 -4.25 23.20
CA LYS A 94 9.68 -3.98 24.57
C LYS A 94 8.90 -2.68 24.64
N ASN A 95 9.56 -1.55 24.46
CA ASN A 95 8.95 -0.23 24.49
C ASN A 95 8.31 0.13 23.16
N TYR A 96 8.90 -0.36 22.07
CA TYR A 96 8.38 -0.21 20.71
C TYR A 96 8.51 -1.54 19.97
N PRO A 97 7.51 -2.00 19.20
CA PRO A 97 7.54 -3.33 18.60
C PRO A 97 8.58 -3.45 17.48
N GLU A 98 9.02 -4.68 17.24
CA GLU A 98 9.72 -5.05 15.99
C GLU A 98 8.77 -4.87 14.78
N PRO A 99 9.28 -4.61 13.57
CA PRO A 99 8.48 -4.62 12.36
C PRO A 99 7.74 -5.95 12.19
N ILE A 100 6.41 -5.88 12.08
CA ILE A 100 5.57 -7.07 11.89
C ILE A 100 5.77 -7.75 10.53
N VAL A 101 6.38 -7.06 9.57
CA VAL A 101 6.70 -7.56 8.23
C VAL A 101 7.98 -6.94 7.71
N ASP A 102 8.70 -7.68 6.87
CA ASP A 102 9.73 -7.13 5.98
C ASP A 102 9.05 -6.46 4.78
N HIS A 103 9.11 -5.13 4.72
CA HIS A 103 8.47 -4.33 3.67
C HIS A 103 8.99 -4.67 2.27
N GLU A 104 10.29 -4.89 2.10
CA GLU A 104 10.88 -5.14 0.79
C GLU A 104 10.47 -6.52 0.28
N ALA A 105 10.53 -7.54 1.15
CA ALA A 105 10.09 -8.89 0.84
C ALA A 105 8.59 -8.94 0.49
N GLU A 106 7.73 -8.28 1.28
CA GLU A 106 6.29 -8.25 1.02
C GLU A 106 5.95 -7.44 -0.25
N THR A 107 6.67 -6.34 -0.51
CA THR A 107 6.52 -5.56 -1.75
C THR A 107 6.86 -6.43 -2.97
N LYS A 108 7.95 -7.19 -2.92
CA LYS A 108 8.34 -8.11 -4.00
C LYS A 108 7.28 -9.18 -4.23
N LYS A 109 6.74 -9.77 -3.16
CA LYS A 109 5.64 -10.76 -3.24
C LYS A 109 4.38 -10.15 -3.87
N ALA A 110 3.97 -8.96 -3.42
CA ALA A 110 2.80 -8.26 -3.94
C ALA A 110 2.93 -7.94 -5.43
N ARG A 111 4.08 -7.40 -5.85
CA ARG A 111 4.38 -7.12 -7.27
C ARG A 111 4.32 -8.39 -8.12
N LYS A 112 4.92 -9.49 -7.64
CA LYS A 112 4.88 -10.79 -8.33
C LYS A 112 3.44 -11.29 -8.48
N PHE A 113 2.63 -11.20 -7.42
CA PHE A 113 1.23 -11.60 -7.43
C PHE A 113 0.42 -10.85 -8.49
N PHE A 114 0.46 -9.50 -8.48
CA PHE A 114 -0.29 -8.70 -9.45
C PHE A 114 0.23 -8.89 -10.88
N LYS A 115 1.55 -9.04 -11.08
CA LYS A 115 2.13 -9.35 -12.39
C LYS A 115 1.58 -10.66 -12.95
N ALA A 116 1.48 -11.71 -12.14
CA ALA A 116 0.94 -13.00 -12.55
C ALA A 116 -0.55 -12.93 -12.96
N LYS A 117 -1.32 -12.00 -12.37
CA LYS A 117 -2.73 -11.80 -12.72
C LYS A 117 -2.96 -11.04 -14.02
N LYS A 118 -1.94 -10.36 -14.56
CA LYS A 118 -2.07 -9.58 -15.82
C LYS A 118 -2.52 -10.45 -16.99
N GLY A 119 -1.94 -11.65 -17.14
CA GLY A 119 -2.28 -12.57 -18.22
C GLY A 119 -3.72 -13.08 -18.15
N SER A 120 -4.16 -13.52 -16.96
CA SER A 120 -5.54 -13.98 -16.76
C SER A 120 -6.56 -12.84 -16.91
N ALA A 121 -6.23 -11.64 -16.43
CA ALA A 121 -7.10 -10.47 -16.58
C ALA A 121 -7.27 -10.08 -18.06
N HIS A 122 -6.20 -10.18 -18.85
CA HIS A 122 -6.26 -9.96 -20.28
C HIS A 122 -7.10 -11.03 -21.01
N ALA A 123 -6.88 -12.31 -20.68
CA ALA A 123 -7.66 -13.39 -21.26
C ALA A 123 -9.16 -13.25 -20.95
N ALA A 124 -9.52 -12.72 -19.78
CA ALA A 124 -10.90 -12.49 -19.39
C ALA A 124 -11.63 -11.50 -20.32
N PHE A 125 -10.94 -10.53 -20.93
CA PHE A 125 -11.57 -9.62 -21.92
C PHE A 125 -11.96 -10.30 -23.24
N LYS A 126 -11.54 -11.56 -23.48
CA LYS A 126 -12.02 -12.37 -24.59
C LYS A 126 -13.40 -12.98 -24.34
N ASP A 127 -13.85 -13.00 -23.09
CA ASP A 127 -15.20 -13.43 -22.73
C ASP A 127 -16.22 -12.32 -23.05
N ASP A 128 -17.28 -12.66 -23.78
CA ASP A 128 -18.27 -11.70 -24.26
C ASP A 128 -19.23 -11.22 -23.16
N GLU A 129 -19.55 -12.07 -22.18
CA GLU A 129 -20.35 -11.63 -21.04
C GLU A 129 -19.55 -10.67 -20.16
N LEU A 130 -18.29 -11.00 -19.89
CA LEU A 130 -17.42 -10.16 -19.10
C LEU A 130 -17.15 -8.83 -19.79
N TRP A 131 -16.96 -8.83 -21.12
CA TRP A 131 -16.80 -7.60 -21.91
C TRP A 131 -18.01 -6.67 -21.77
N LYS A 132 -19.23 -7.21 -21.86
CA LYS A 132 -20.47 -6.44 -21.68
C LYS A 132 -20.58 -5.89 -20.25
N LYS A 133 -20.23 -6.70 -19.24
CA LYS A 133 -20.28 -6.33 -17.81
C LYS A 133 -19.18 -5.34 -17.39
N ALA A 134 -18.03 -5.35 -18.07
CA ALA A 134 -16.93 -4.42 -17.78
C ALA A 134 -17.29 -2.96 -18.09
N SER A 135 -18.42 -2.71 -18.79
CA SER A 135 -18.97 -1.38 -19.08
C SER A 135 -17.91 -0.39 -19.61
N LEU A 136 -16.97 -0.91 -20.40
CA LEU A 136 -15.96 -0.08 -21.05
C LEU A 136 -16.66 0.83 -22.07
N SER A 137 -16.21 2.09 -22.17
CA SER A 137 -16.80 3.03 -23.12
C SER A 137 -16.82 2.42 -24.53
N PRO A 138 -17.94 2.50 -25.27
CA PRO A 138 -18.04 2.01 -26.65
C PRO A 138 -17.00 2.60 -27.61
N ARG A 139 -16.38 3.73 -27.22
CA ARG A 139 -15.29 4.38 -27.96
C ARG A 139 -13.97 3.60 -27.92
N HIS A 140 -13.84 2.63 -27.03
CA HIS A 140 -12.67 1.76 -27.01
C HIS A 140 -12.92 0.51 -27.85
N ASP A 141 -12.15 0.41 -28.92
CA ASP A 141 -12.05 -0.78 -29.75
C ASP A 141 -11.46 -1.95 -28.93
N ARG A 142 -12.21 -3.05 -28.83
CA ARG A 142 -11.82 -4.26 -28.11
C ARG A 142 -10.47 -4.79 -28.60
N GLN A 143 -10.24 -4.77 -29.90
CA GLN A 143 -9.00 -5.23 -30.51
C GLN A 143 -7.82 -4.37 -30.05
N LYS A 144 -7.99 -3.04 -30.09
CA LYS A 144 -6.96 -2.08 -29.66
C LYS A 144 -6.67 -2.15 -28.15
N ILE A 145 -7.66 -2.43 -27.31
CA ILE A 145 -7.42 -2.65 -25.87
C ILE A 145 -6.57 -3.91 -25.67
N LEU A 146 -6.90 -4.99 -26.38
CA LEU A 146 -6.15 -6.24 -26.28
C LEU A 146 -4.70 -6.04 -26.75
N GLU A 147 -4.48 -5.30 -27.83
CA GLU A 147 -3.15 -4.96 -28.34
C GLU A 147 -2.36 -4.07 -27.36
N LYS A 148 -2.94 -2.95 -26.91
CA LYS A 148 -2.29 -1.97 -26.02
C LYS A 148 -2.00 -2.52 -24.61
N ALA A 149 -2.82 -3.45 -24.12
CA ALA A 149 -2.58 -4.14 -22.85
C ALA A 149 -1.36 -5.06 -22.90
N SER A 150 -1.05 -5.61 -24.09
CA SER A 150 0.15 -6.41 -24.33
C SER A 150 1.43 -5.55 -24.30
N GLU A 151 1.33 -4.30 -24.75
CA GLU A 151 2.42 -3.30 -24.80
C GLU A 151 2.65 -2.52 -23.50
N GLN A 152 1.75 -2.60 -22.51
CA GLN A 152 1.86 -1.79 -21.31
C GLN A 152 3.09 -2.21 -20.46
N LYS A 153 4.16 -1.43 -20.61
CA LYS A 153 5.45 -1.53 -19.92
C LYS A 153 5.30 -1.82 -18.42
N SER A 154 6.11 -2.77 -17.94
CA SER A 154 6.12 -3.14 -16.53
C SER A 154 6.82 -2.05 -15.72
N LEU A 155 6.56 -1.97 -14.41
CA LEU A 155 7.22 -1.01 -13.51
C LEU A 155 8.76 -1.14 -13.45
N ASN A 156 9.35 -2.13 -14.12
CA ASN A 156 10.80 -2.26 -14.29
C ASN A 156 11.34 -1.47 -15.51
N ASP A 157 10.46 -0.89 -16.33
CA ASP A 157 10.83 -0.13 -17.52
C ASP A 157 10.90 1.40 -17.24
N TYR A 158 10.94 1.78 -15.95
CA TYR A 158 11.13 3.12 -15.41
C TYR A 158 12.10 3.08 -14.24
#